data_AF-T1HXB2-F1
#
_entry.id   AF-T1HXB2-F1
#
_cell.length_a   1.000
_cell.length_b   1.000
_cell.length_c   1.000
_cell.angle_alpha   90.00
_cell.angle_beta   90.00
_cell.angle_gamma   90.00
#
_symmetry.space_group_name_H-M   'P 1'
#
loop_
_entity.id
_entity.type
_entity.pdbx_description
1 polymer ?
#
loop_
_entity_poly.entity_id
_entity_poly.type
_entity_poly.pdbx_seq_one_letter_code
_entity_poly.pdbx_strand_id
1 'polypeptide(L)'
;SLSTSLNTLAGVVYGDLAKPLIPIKWTNNHSNLCIKAIVIISGLIITAGMFTLKKSTGGFQLFTTFTSLTSGFTVFVFAFGLFWRKSNSKATLAGAIVGVITTVWIGIGNQNATATGQIKYLPKIVSIEGCPNNLSQTL
;
A
#
# COMPACT_ATOMS: atom_id res chain seq x y z
N SER A 1 5.21 -6.87 13.43
CA SER A 1 4.09 -5.95 13.10
C SER A 1 3.11 -6.46 12.04
N LEU A 2 3.42 -7.51 11.24
CA LEU A 2 2.52 -7.99 10.18
C LEU A 2 1.15 -8.46 10.71
N SER A 3 1.13 -9.21 11.82
CA SER A 3 -0.11 -9.68 12.46
C SER A 3 -1.01 -8.52 12.88
N THR A 4 -0.43 -7.47 13.49
CA THR A 4 -1.16 -6.25 13.88
C THR A 4 -1.78 -5.53 12.68
N SER A 5 -1.03 -5.41 11.58
CA SER A 5 -1.51 -4.79 10.34
C SER A 5 -2.67 -5.59 9.73
N LEU A 6 -2.56 -6.92 9.66
CA LEU A 6 -3.61 -7.78 9.09
C LEU A 6 -4.87 -7.82 9.97
N ASN A 7 -4.71 -7.83 11.29
CA ASN A 7 -5.84 -7.77 12.21
C ASN A 7 -6.59 -6.43 12.11
N THR A 8 -5.84 -5.34 12.01
CA THR A 8 -6.43 -4.00 11.81
C THR A 8 -7.15 -3.92 10.48
N LEU A 9 -6.52 -4.39 9.39
CA LEU A 9 -7.12 -4.45 8.06
C LEU A 9 -8.42 -5.26 8.07
N ALA A 10 -8.44 -6.43 8.70
CA ALA A 10 -9.63 -7.26 8.78
C ALA A 10 -10.76 -6.60 9.57
N GLY A 11 -10.44 -5.88 10.65
CA GLY A 11 -11.41 -5.08 11.40
C GLY A 11 -12.01 -3.96 10.54
N VAL A 12 -11.19 -3.23 9.80
CA VAL A 12 -11.63 -2.15 8.89
C VAL A 12 -12.49 -2.73 7.76
N VAL A 13 -12.05 -3.78 7.08
CA VAL A 13 -12.81 -4.45 6.01
C VAL A 13 -14.15 -4.98 6.52
N TYR A 14 -14.16 -5.58 7.72
CA TYR A 14 -15.41 -6.02 8.34
C TYR A 14 -16.35 -4.85 8.64
N GLY A 15 -15.82 -3.73 9.15
CA GLY A 15 -16.59 -2.53 9.48
C GLY A 15 -17.14 -1.81 8.25
N ASP A 16 -16.32 -1.65 7.21
CA ASP A 16 -16.63 -0.82 6.03
C ASP A 16 -17.33 -1.59 4.91
N LEU A 17 -17.12 -2.90 4.80
CA LEU A 17 -17.73 -3.74 3.74
C LEU A 17 -18.75 -4.71 4.32
N ALA A 18 -18.36 -5.57 5.26
CA ALA A 18 -19.23 -6.66 5.71
C ALA A 18 -20.46 -6.17 6.50
N LYS A 19 -20.28 -5.17 7.37
CA LYS A 19 -21.35 -4.61 8.20
C LYS A 19 -22.41 -3.83 7.39
N PRO A 20 -22.06 -2.96 6.43
CA PRO A 20 -23.09 -2.27 5.61
C PRO A 20 -23.71 -3.16 4.52
N LEU A 21 -23.00 -4.16 3.99
CA LEU A 21 -23.55 -5.06 2.96
C LEU A 21 -24.51 -6.13 3.52
N ILE A 22 -24.46 -6.41 4.82
CA ILE A 22 -25.21 -7.51 5.44
C ILE A 22 -26.05 -6.94 6.58
N PRO A 23 -27.33 -6.59 6.34
CA PRO A 23 -28.24 -5.99 7.34
C PRO A 23 -28.73 -6.98 8.42
N ILE A 24 -27.95 -8.02 8.70
CA ILE A 24 -28.27 -9.06 9.69
C ILE A 24 -27.58 -8.70 11.01
N LYS A 25 -28.30 -8.76 12.14
CA LYS A 25 -27.68 -8.66 13.48
C LYS A 25 -26.74 -9.84 13.68
N TRP A 26 -25.45 -9.62 13.51
CA TRP A 26 -24.44 -10.64 13.73
C TRP A 26 -24.32 -10.95 15.23
N THR A 27 -24.51 -12.22 15.60
CA THR A 27 -24.07 -12.75 16.89
C THR A 27 -22.53 -12.69 16.94
N ASN A 28 -21.96 -12.29 18.08
CA ASN A 28 -20.51 -12.09 18.29
C ASN A 28 -19.62 -13.21 17.73
N ASN A 29 -20.09 -14.46 17.79
CA ASN A 29 -19.36 -15.62 17.30
C ASN A 29 -19.20 -15.64 15.76
N HIS A 30 -20.23 -15.23 15.03
CA HIS A 30 -20.20 -15.20 13.56
C HIS A 30 -19.34 -14.04 13.04
N SER A 31 -19.40 -12.86 13.68
CA SER A 31 -18.48 -11.76 13.37
C SER A 31 -17.03 -12.14 13.55
N ASN A 32 -16.70 -12.83 14.65
CA ASN A 32 -15.33 -13.25 14.93
C ASN A 32 -14.83 -14.26 13.87
N LEU A 33 -15.71 -15.16 13.41
CA LEU A 33 -15.38 -16.12 12.36
C LEU A 33 -15.15 -15.41 11.01
N CYS A 34 -15.99 -14.42 10.67
CA CYS A 34 -15.79 -13.59 9.46
C CYS A 34 -14.48 -12.80 9.50
N ILE A 35 -14.15 -12.15 10.62
CA ILE A 35 -12.89 -11.41 10.77
C ILE A 35 -11.69 -12.34 10.58
N LYS A 36 -11.71 -13.53 11.22
CA LYS A 36 -10.66 -14.54 11.03
C LYS A 36 -10.53 -15.00 9.58
N ALA A 37 -11.64 -15.21 8.88
CA ALA A 37 -11.63 -15.56 7.46
C ALA A 37 -10.99 -14.46 6.61
N ILE A 38 -11.30 -13.19 6.86
CA ILE A 38 -10.71 -12.04 6.16
C ILE A 38 -9.18 -11.98 6.39
N VAL A 39 -8.71 -12.23 7.62
CA VAL A 39 -7.27 -12.29 7.93
C VAL A 39 -6.57 -13.39 7.12
N ILE A 40 -7.16 -14.60 7.08
CA ILE A 40 -6.57 -15.73 6.34
C ILE A 40 -6.51 -15.43 4.84
N ILE A 41 -7.61 -14.95 4.26
CA ILE A 41 -7.69 -14.64 2.82
C ILE A 41 -6.71 -13.53 2.46
N SER A 42 -6.67 -12.44 3.23
CA SER A 42 -5.74 -11.33 2.98
C SER A 42 -4.27 -11.74 3.12
N GLY A 43 -3.93 -12.54 4.13
CA GLY A 43 -2.59 -13.09 4.30
C GLY A 43 -2.17 -13.99 3.13
N LEU A 44 -3.08 -14.81 2.62
CA LEU A 44 -2.84 -15.69 1.47
C LEU A 44 -2.60 -14.89 0.19
N ILE A 45 -3.41 -13.84 -0.06
CA ILE A 45 -3.22 -12.93 -1.20
C ILE A 45 -1.86 -12.24 -1.15
N ILE A 46 -1.47 -11.71 0.02
CA ILE A 46 -0.18 -11.04 0.19
C ILE A 46 0.98 -12.01 -0.08
N THR A 47 0.90 -13.21 0.48
CA THR A 47 1.93 -14.25 0.32
C THR A 47 2.03 -14.72 -1.14
N ALA A 48 0.90 -14.92 -1.82
CA ALA A 48 0.87 -15.25 -3.24
C ALA A 48 1.43 -14.11 -4.11
N GLY A 49 1.11 -12.86 -3.77
CA GLY A 49 1.64 -11.67 -4.44
C GLY A 49 3.17 -11.58 -4.34
N MET A 50 3.74 -11.90 -3.17
CA MET A 50 5.19 -11.92 -2.99
C MET A 50 5.91 -12.92 -3.92
N PHE A 51 5.28 -14.05 -4.23
CA PHE A 51 5.86 -15.03 -5.16
C PHE A 51 5.92 -14.51 -6.61
N THR A 52 5.06 -13.55 -6.95
CA THR A 52 4.99 -12.94 -8.29
C THR A 52 6.01 -11.79 -8.45
N LEU A 53 6.57 -11.28 -7.36
CA LEU A 53 7.61 -10.25 -7.36
C LEU A 53 8.96 -10.88 -7.76
N LYS A 54 9.18 -11.07 -9.07
CA LYS A 54 10.54 -11.23 -9.61
C LYS A 54 11.39 -10.01 -9.22
N LYS A 55 12.72 -10.14 -9.16
CA LYS A 55 13.71 -9.04 -8.95
C LYS A 55 13.58 -7.97 -10.05
N SER A 56 12.49 -7.22 -10.04
CA SER A 56 12.22 -6.10 -10.92
C SER A 56 12.53 -4.85 -10.14
N THR A 57 13.50 -4.07 -10.64
CA THR A 57 13.87 -2.76 -10.09
C THR A 57 12.66 -1.82 -10.00
N GLY A 58 11.64 -2.02 -10.85
CA GLY A 58 10.40 -1.23 -10.84
C GLY A 58 9.36 -1.66 -9.80
N GLY A 59 9.37 -2.92 -9.34
CA GLY A 59 8.34 -3.45 -8.42
C GLY A 59 8.33 -2.75 -7.05
N PHE A 60 9.52 -2.45 -6.52
CA PHE A 60 9.66 -1.73 -5.26
C PHE A 60 9.20 -0.26 -5.36
N GLN A 61 9.46 0.38 -6.50
CA GLN A 61 9.05 1.76 -6.74
C GLN A 61 7.52 1.90 -6.84
N LEU A 62 6.87 0.92 -7.48
CA LEU A 62 5.41 0.81 -7.50
C LEU A 62 4.83 0.70 -6.08
N PHE A 63 5.35 -0.23 -5.27
CA PHE A 63 4.91 -0.41 -3.89
C PHE A 63 5.05 0.88 -3.06
N THR A 64 6.18 1.57 -3.20
CA THR A 64 6.43 2.85 -2.52
C THR A 64 5.44 3.93 -2.96
N THR A 65 5.10 3.97 -4.26
CA THR A 65 4.10 4.90 -4.81
C THR A 65 2.72 4.64 -4.22
N PHE A 66 2.28 3.38 -4.15
CA PHE A 66 1.01 3.00 -3.52
C PHE A 66 0.95 3.37 -2.04
N THR A 67 2.03 3.14 -1.30
CA THR A 67 2.09 3.50 0.12
C THR A 67 2.02 5.02 0.33
N SER A 68 2.67 5.78 -0.56
CA SER A 68 2.64 7.25 -0.56
C SER A 68 1.25 7.79 -0.91
N LEU A 69 0.54 7.14 -1.84
CA LEU A 69 -0.83 7.48 -2.20
C LEU A 69 -1.79 7.33 -1.02
N THR A 70 -1.74 6.20 -0.31
CA THR A 70 -2.61 5.94 0.84
C THR A 70 -2.38 6.96 1.96
N SER A 71 -1.11 7.17 2.34
CA SER A 71 -0.75 8.14 3.38
C SER A 71 -1.09 9.58 2.97
N GLY A 72 -0.83 9.95 1.72
CA GLY A 72 -1.18 11.27 1.17
C GLY A 72 -2.69 11.52 1.14
N PHE A 73 -3.50 10.51 0.81
CA PHE A 73 -4.96 10.62 0.85
C PHE A 73 -5.47 10.84 2.27
N THR A 74 -4.96 10.10 3.26
CA THR A 74 -5.35 10.29 4.67
C THR A 74 -5.02 11.70 5.15
N VAL A 75 -3.82 12.21 4.84
CA VAL A 75 -3.42 13.58 5.17
C VAL A 75 -4.30 14.60 4.47
N PHE A 76 -4.60 14.40 3.19
CA PHE A 76 -5.48 15.29 2.42
C PHE A 76 -6.87 15.38 3.03
N VAL A 77 -7.52 14.25 3.31
CA VAL A 77 -8.88 14.24 3.87
C VAL A 77 -8.91 14.92 5.24
N PHE A 78 -7.93 14.62 6.10
CA PHE A 78 -7.86 15.19 7.44
C PHE A 78 -7.58 16.70 7.40
N ALA A 79 -6.59 17.13 6.63
CA ALA A 79 -6.25 18.54 6.48
C ALA A 79 -7.41 19.33 5.85
N PHE A 80 -8.03 18.81 4.78
CA PHE A 80 -9.16 19.48 4.14
C PHE A 80 -10.36 19.61 5.08
N GLY A 81 -10.63 18.58 5.90
CA GLY A 81 -11.67 18.62 6.93
C GLY A 81 -11.39 19.64 8.05
N LEU A 82 -10.13 19.84 8.42
CA LEU A 82 -9.75 20.78 9.48
C LEU A 82 -9.69 22.24 9.00
N PHE A 83 -9.08 22.50 7.85
CA PHE A 83 -8.84 23.85 7.36
C PHE A 83 -10.06 24.46 6.65
N TRP A 84 -10.93 23.63 6.06
CA TRP A 84 -12.08 24.12 5.30
C TRP A 84 -13.39 23.93 6.07
N ARG A 85 -13.89 25.02 6.69
CA ARG A 85 -15.15 25.01 7.48
C ARG A 85 -16.41 24.72 6.64
N LYS A 86 -16.33 24.86 5.31
CA LYS A 86 -17.35 24.42 4.33
C LYS A 86 -16.88 23.19 3.56
N SER A 87 -16.31 22.21 4.26
CA SER A 87 -15.93 20.94 3.65
C SER A 87 -17.16 20.27 3.05
N ASN A 88 -17.13 20.07 1.73
CA ASN A 88 -18.19 19.41 0.99
C ASN A 88 -17.65 18.09 0.43
N SER A 89 -18.37 16.99 0.64
CA SER A 89 -17.97 15.65 0.21
C SER A 89 -17.66 15.58 -1.29
N LYS A 90 -18.35 16.37 -2.11
CA LYS A 90 -18.10 16.45 -3.56
C LYS A 90 -16.70 17.00 -3.87
N ALA A 91 -16.27 18.05 -3.14
CA ALA A 91 -14.97 18.67 -3.35
C ALA A 91 -13.83 17.78 -2.84
N THR A 92 -14.02 17.14 -1.69
CA THR A 92 -13.04 16.16 -1.16
C THR A 92 -12.86 14.99 -2.13
N LEU A 93 -13.95 14.45 -2.66
CA LEU A 93 -13.87 13.35 -3.64
C LEU A 93 -13.20 13.79 -4.94
N ALA A 94 -13.56 14.96 -5.48
CA ALA A 94 -12.96 15.49 -6.70
C ALA A 94 -11.45 15.74 -6.52
N GLY A 95 -11.03 16.37 -5.42
CA GLY A 95 -9.63 16.61 -5.11
C GLY A 95 -8.84 15.31 -4.96
N ALA A 96 -9.42 14.31 -4.31
CA ALA A 96 -8.80 12.99 -4.18
C ALA A 96 -8.58 12.31 -5.53
N ILE A 97 -9.59 12.31 -6.41
CA ILE A 97 -9.49 11.72 -7.74
C ILE A 97 -8.40 12.41 -8.57
N VAL A 98 -8.39 13.75 -8.57
CA VAL A 98 -7.37 14.54 -9.28
C VAL A 98 -5.97 14.24 -8.73
N GLY A 99 -5.81 14.11 -7.41
CA GLY A 99 -4.54 13.76 -6.77
C GLY A 99 -4.05 12.37 -7.17
N VAL A 100 -4.95 11.37 -7.20
CA VAL A 100 -4.64 10.01 -7.66
C VAL A 100 -4.22 10.02 -9.12
N ILE A 101 -5.00 10.65 -10.00
CA ILE A 101 -4.69 10.73 -11.44
C ILE A 101 -3.32 11.37 -11.66
N THR A 102 -3.05 12.49 -10.97
CA THR A 102 -1.77 13.20 -11.10
C THR A 102 -0.60 12.34 -10.63
N THR A 103 -0.73 11.66 -9.50
CA THR A 103 0.33 10.79 -8.96
C THR A 103 0.57 9.57 -9.85
N VAL A 104 -0.50 8.97 -10.39
CA VAL A 104 -0.41 7.86 -11.35
C VAL A 104 0.27 8.32 -12.63
N TRP A 105 -0.09 9.50 -13.16
CA TRP A 105 0.54 10.08 -14.34
C TRP A 105 2.05 10.28 -14.15
N ILE A 106 2.46 10.88 -13.03
CA ILE A 106 3.87 11.08 -12.69
C ILE A 106 4.57 9.72 -12.49
N GLY A 107 3.94 8.76 -11.82
CA GLY A 107 4.49 7.43 -11.58
C GLY A 107 4.74 6.63 -12.86
N ILE A 108 3.82 6.69 -13.82
CA ILE A 108 4.00 6.08 -15.15
C ILE A 108 5.13 6.78 -15.90
N GLY A 109 5.15 8.11 -15.90
CA GLY A 109 6.22 8.90 -16.53
C GLY A 109 7.60 8.55 -15.97
N ASN A 110 7.73 8.43 -14.66
CA ASN A 110 8.98 8.07 -13.99
C ASN A 110 9.45 6.65 -14.35
N GLN A 111 8.52 5.68 -14.39
CA GLN A 111 8.83 4.32 -14.81
C GLN A 111 9.26 4.25 -16.27
N ASN A 112 8.59 4.98 -17.17
CA ASN A 112 8.98 5.06 -18.59
C ASN A 112 10.35 5.72 -18.78
N ALA A 113 10.63 6.81 -18.08
CA ALA A 113 11.92 7.50 -18.14
C ALA A 113 13.07 6.64 -17.57
N THR A 114 12.78 5.82 -16.56
CA THR A 114 13.72 4.83 -16.03
C THR A 114 13.96 3.69 -17.02
N ALA A 115 12.91 3.17 -17.65
CA ALA A 115 12.99 2.08 -18.63
C ALA A 115 13.73 2.48 -19.91
N THR A 116 13.57 3.73 -20.34
CA THR A 116 14.28 4.31 -21.51
C THR A 116 15.70 4.76 -21.20
N GLY A 117 16.15 4.64 -19.94
CA GLY A 117 17.50 5.00 -19.51
C GLY A 117 17.75 6.50 -19.34
N GLN A 118 16.70 7.33 -19.42
CA GLN A 118 16.80 8.77 -19.14
C GLN A 118 17.04 9.03 -17.64
N ILE A 119 16.50 8.17 -16.77
CA ILE A 119 16.75 8.19 -15.32
C ILE A 119 17.54 6.94 -14.95
N LYS A 120 18.86 7.10 -14.74
CA LYS A 120 19.73 6.06 -14.21
C LYS A 120 19.90 6.23 -12.70
N TYR A 121 19.30 5.34 -11.92
CA TYR A 121 19.64 5.20 -10.51
C TYR A 121 21.01 4.54 -10.42
N LEU A 122 22.06 5.29 -10.04
CA LEU A 122 23.36 4.70 -9.74
C LEU A 122 23.19 3.75 -8.54
N PRO A 123 23.52 2.46 -8.65
CA PRO A 123 23.53 1.60 -7.49
C PRO A 123 24.55 2.14 -6.48
N LYS A 124 24.17 2.14 -5.20
CA LYS A 124 25.07 2.51 -4.11
C LYS A 124 26.35 1.68 -4.22
N ILE A 125 27.50 2.33 -4.29
CA ILE A 125 28.79 1.64 -4.22
C ILE A 125 28.87 0.88 -2.90
N VAL A 126 28.88 -0.45 -2.99
CA VAL A 126 29.16 -1.33 -1.87
C VAL A 126 30.67 -1.58 -1.92
N SER A 127 31.45 -0.75 -1.22
CA SER A 127 32.88 -1.00 -1.07
C SER A 127 33.07 -2.20 -0.15
N ILE A 128 33.83 -3.18 -0.63
CA ILE A 128 34.31 -4.34 0.11
C ILE A 128 35.76 -4.13 0.60
N GLU A 129 36.30 -2.92 0.46
CA GLU A 129 37.67 -2.60 0.87
C GLU A 129 37.80 -2.78 2.39
N GLY A 130 38.56 -3.78 2.81
CA GLY A 130 38.78 -4.12 4.21
C GLY A 130 37.99 -5.33 4.75
N CYS A 131 37.13 -5.98 3.95
CA CYS A 131 36.50 -7.23 4.36
C CYS A 131 37.45 -8.43 4.13
N PRO A 132 37.75 -9.26 5.15
CA PRO A 132 38.48 -10.51 4.95
C PRO A 132 37.66 -11.46 4.07
N ASN A 133 38.30 -12.02 3.05
CA ASN A 133 37.72 -12.73 1.90
C ASN A 133 36.97 -14.06 2.18
N ASN A 134 36.44 -14.30 3.39
CA ASN A 134 35.90 -15.61 3.79
C ASN A 134 34.56 -15.56 4.52
N LEU A 135 33.60 -14.82 3.99
CA LEU A 135 32.18 -15.00 4.34
C LEU A 135 31.34 -15.08 3.06
N SER A 136 31.60 -16.10 2.25
CA SER A 136 30.62 -16.60 1.27
C SER A 136 29.46 -17.24 2.03
N GLN A 137 28.57 -16.42 2.56
CA GLN A 137 27.28 -16.87 3.04
C GLN A 137 26.34 -16.90 1.83
N THR A 138 26.27 -18.06 1.20
CA THR A 138 25.20 -18.45 0.28
C THR A 138 23.85 -18.14 0.89
N LEU A 139 23.09 -17.24 0.25
CA LEU A 139 21.65 -17.13 0.38
C LEU A 139 21.04 -16.91 -1.01
#